data_AF-F9P322-F1
#
_entry.id   AF-F9P322-F1
#
_cell.length_a   1.000
_cell.length_b   1.000
_cell.length_c   1.000
_cell.angle_alpha   90.00
_cell.angle_beta   90.00
_cell.angle_gamma   90.00
#
_symmetry.space_group_name_H-M   'P 1'
#
loop_
_entity.id
_entity.type
_entity.pdbx_description
1 polymer ?
#
loop_
_entity_poly.entity_id
_entity_poly.type
_entity_poly.pdbx_seq_one_letter_code
_entity_poly.pdbx_strand_id
1 'polypeptide(L)'
;MEIKCKELLTAEKINSEINRIFYKFRNDRVVLLDDGVSRVYSSKAYSILHEVETALRAFITELMTFSNPNWLDEVREILNISSDKDKSDNKVLYSRNFDQLREFLFTDYSDTSYADIIDEILNENDEEKKISLVSEIPNKIPKTNWDRFIKNNATNISIDDAKFQKLLKQIYTQRNKIAHCNEFRKEDYEMFAKNCNTILEYLNKLTEVIIGCMSKDSDLKNEVSAIFTPEELYKSQDTIIVPANEEGFKEVFLGENRWYDVAIWEGRKEYIKYIAAYVTYPKMKITHYAVVDNVDTSPYNSKKKIIYFDGEAKQLSRPIDLGKDKTAFQRSRYTTFSKLQEAKTADDLF
;
A
#
# COMPACT_ATOMS: atom_id res chain seq x y z
N MET A 1 -31.96 21.53 -11.87
CA MET A 1 -33.24 20.95 -12.29
C MET A 1 -33.30 19.54 -11.74
N GLU A 2 -34.21 19.28 -10.80
CA GLU A 2 -34.30 18.00 -10.11
C GLU A 2 -35.18 17.04 -10.93
N ILE A 3 -34.58 16.01 -11.55
CA ILE A 3 -35.30 15.05 -12.40
C ILE A 3 -35.97 13.99 -11.51
N LYS A 4 -37.29 13.83 -11.61
CA LYS A 4 -38.05 12.86 -10.80
C LYS A 4 -37.80 11.43 -11.27
N CYS A 5 -37.95 10.45 -10.38
CA CYS A 5 -37.69 9.02 -10.67
C CYS A 5 -38.51 8.49 -11.87
N LYS A 6 -39.76 8.92 -12.01
CA LYS A 6 -40.63 8.55 -13.15
C LYS A 6 -40.14 9.14 -14.48
N GLU A 7 -39.57 10.35 -14.45
CA GLU A 7 -39.01 11.01 -15.63
C GLU A 7 -37.71 10.33 -16.08
N LEU A 8 -36.88 9.91 -15.12
CA LEU A 8 -35.63 9.19 -15.40
C LEU A 8 -35.86 7.82 -16.06
N LEU A 9 -36.84 7.05 -15.57
CA LEU A 9 -37.22 5.77 -16.17
C LEU A 9 -37.77 5.94 -17.59
N THR A 10 -38.54 7.01 -17.83
CA THR A 10 -39.00 7.34 -19.18
C THR A 10 -37.82 7.71 -20.08
N ALA A 11 -36.85 8.49 -19.58
CA ALA A 11 -35.65 8.83 -20.31
C ALA A 11 -34.79 7.60 -20.68
N GLU A 12 -34.65 6.62 -19.79
CA GLU A 12 -33.98 5.34 -20.09
C GLU A 12 -34.67 4.56 -21.23
N LYS A 13 -36.01 4.48 -21.17
CA LYS A 13 -36.79 3.81 -22.22
C LYS A 13 -36.62 4.51 -23.58
N ILE A 14 -36.70 5.84 -23.59
CA ILE A 14 -36.47 6.64 -24.79
C ILE A 14 -35.05 6.40 -25.33
N ASN A 15 -34.02 6.42 -24.47
CA ASN A 15 -32.64 6.16 -24.87
C ASN A 15 -32.48 4.77 -25.50
N SER A 16 -33.13 3.74 -24.95
CA SER A 16 -33.12 2.39 -25.51
C SER A 16 -33.77 2.32 -26.90
N GLU A 17 -34.92 2.96 -27.09
CA GLU A 17 -35.57 3.02 -28.41
C GLU A 17 -34.77 3.83 -29.43
N ILE A 18 -34.18 4.95 -29.02
CA ILE A 18 -33.28 5.75 -29.85
C ILE A 18 -32.08 4.90 -30.29
N ASN A 19 -31.44 4.18 -29.37
CA ASN A 19 -30.34 3.29 -29.71
C ASN A 19 -30.76 2.18 -30.69
N ARG A 20 -31.95 1.59 -30.52
CA ARG A 20 -32.51 0.61 -31.48
C ARG A 20 -32.71 1.21 -32.88
N ILE A 21 -33.12 2.47 -32.97
CA ILE A 21 -33.21 3.19 -34.24
C ILE A 21 -31.80 3.42 -34.80
N PHE A 22 -30.85 3.83 -33.96
CA PHE A 22 -29.47 4.08 -34.37
C PHE A 22 -28.77 2.84 -34.94
N TYR A 23 -29.00 1.66 -34.37
CA TYR A 23 -28.50 0.39 -34.90
C TYR A 23 -28.97 0.06 -36.33
N LYS A 24 -30.02 0.71 -36.84
CA LYS A 24 -30.50 0.51 -38.21
C LYS A 24 -29.72 1.34 -39.24
N PHE A 25 -28.99 2.39 -38.83
CA PHE A 25 -28.11 3.13 -39.73
C PHE A 25 -26.81 2.34 -39.92
N ARG A 26 -26.70 1.63 -41.05
CA ARG A 26 -25.53 0.77 -41.34
C ARG A 26 -24.31 1.52 -41.90
N ASN A 27 -24.52 2.72 -42.45
CA ASN A 27 -23.47 3.48 -43.16
C ASN A 27 -23.08 4.78 -42.44
N ASP A 28 -23.75 5.15 -41.35
CA ASP A 28 -23.50 6.40 -40.62
C ASP A 28 -22.90 6.12 -39.25
N ARG A 29 -21.93 6.94 -38.84
CA ARG A 29 -21.33 6.88 -37.51
C ARG A 29 -22.11 7.76 -36.55
N VAL A 30 -22.88 7.14 -35.67
CA VAL A 30 -23.56 7.84 -34.57
C VAL A 30 -22.61 7.97 -33.37
N VAL A 31 -22.47 9.18 -32.84
CA VAL A 31 -21.62 9.48 -31.67
C VAL A 31 -22.48 10.12 -30.58
N LEU A 32 -22.38 9.61 -29.36
CA LEU A 32 -23.06 10.19 -28.19
C LEU A 32 -22.31 11.45 -27.72
N LEU A 33 -23.03 12.56 -27.62
CA LEU A 33 -22.46 13.86 -27.20
C LEU A 33 -22.71 14.19 -25.72
N ASP A 34 -23.87 13.85 -25.17
CA ASP A 34 -24.21 14.03 -23.75
C ASP A 34 -25.04 12.84 -23.26
N ASP A 35 -24.65 12.26 -22.12
CA ASP A 35 -25.38 11.18 -21.45
C ASP A 35 -26.06 11.69 -20.18
N GLY A 36 -27.23 12.31 -20.36
CA GLY A 36 -28.01 12.83 -19.25
C GLY A 36 -28.50 11.75 -18.27
N VAL A 37 -28.70 10.51 -18.74
CA VAL A 37 -29.16 9.39 -17.90
C VAL A 37 -28.03 8.96 -16.96
N SER A 38 -26.85 8.68 -17.51
CA SER A 38 -25.67 8.33 -16.70
C SER A 38 -25.34 9.43 -15.72
N ARG A 39 -25.37 10.70 -16.16
CA ARG A 39 -25.11 11.84 -15.28
C ARG A 39 -25.99 11.83 -14.03
N VAL A 40 -27.29 11.58 -14.16
CA VAL A 40 -28.21 11.55 -13.01
C VAL A 40 -27.91 10.39 -12.07
N TYR A 41 -27.69 9.18 -12.59
CA TYR A 41 -27.38 8.02 -11.74
C TYR A 41 -26.01 8.13 -11.08
N SER A 42 -24.99 8.57 -11.81
CA SER A 42 -23.65 8.83 -11.29
C SER A 42 -23.65 9.90 -10.19
N SER A 43 -24.41 10.99 -10.35
CA SER A 43 -24.56 12.01 -9.30
C SER A 43 -25.19 11.45 -8.03
N LYS A 44 -26.23 10.61 -8.15
CA LYS A 44 -26.84 9.95 -6.98
C LYS A 44 -25.88 8.96 -6.32
N ALA A 45 -25.18 8.16 -7.11
CA ALA A 45 -24.19 7.21 -6.62
C ALA A 45 -23.05 7.91 -5.87
N TYR A 46 -22.63 9.09 -6.32
CA TYR A 46 -21.55 9.84 -5.67
C TYR A 46 -21.87 10.21 -4.21
N SER A 47 -23.15 10.52 -3.90
CA SER A 47 -23.58 10.78 -2.52
C SER A 47 -23.35 9.58 -1.61
N ILE A 48 -23.71 8.38 -2.08
CA ILE A 48 -23.55 7.13 -1.33
C ILE A 48 -22.06 6.78 -1.22
N LEU A 49 -21.30 6.96 -2.31
CA LEU A 49 -19.85 6.74 -2.32
C LEU A 49 -19.15 7.59 -1.27
N HIS A 50 -19.52 8.86 -1.15
CA HIS A 50 -18.97 9.77 -0.15
C HIS A 50 -19.16 9.25 1.28
N GLU A 51 -20.34 8.69 1.59
CA GLU A 51 -20.61 8.07 2.90
C GLU A 51 -19.70 6.85 3.14
N VAL A 52 -19.58 5.95 2.16
CA VAL A 52 -18.70 4.77 2.27
C VAL A 52 -17.24 5.19 2.48
N GLU A 53 -16.77 6.15 1.69
CA GLU A 53 -15.40 6.67 1.77
C GLU A 53 -15.10 7.32 3.11
N THR A 54 -16.08 8.02 3.68
CA THR A 54 -15.96 8.64 5.00
C THR A 54 -15.96 7.58 6.09
N ALA A 55 -16.89 6.62 6.04
CA ALA A 55 -17.00 5.54 7.01
C ALA A 55 -15.76 4.63 7.01
N LEU A 56 -15.20 4.32 5.83
CA LEU A 56 -14.00 3.50 5.73
C LEU A 56 -12.78 4.20 6.35
N ARG A 57 -12.62 5.50 6.12
CA ARG A 57 -11.56 6.30 6.76
C ARG A 57 -11.75 6.37 8.27
N ALA A 58 -12.97 6.60 8.75
CA ALA A 58 -13.29 6.62 10.17
C ALA A 58 -12.95 5.27 10.82
N PHE A 59 -13.43 4.17 10.23
CA PHE A 59 -13.14 2.81 10.69
C PHE A 59 -11.63 2.51 10.78
N ILE A 60 -10.86 2.82 9.73
CA ILE A 60 -9.40 2.62 9.74
C ILE A 60 -8.74 3.49 10.82
N THR A 61 -9.17 4.74 10.98
CA THR A 61 -8.65 5.64 12.01
C THR A 61 -8.90 5.06 13.40
N GLU A 62 -10.12 4.62 13.68
CA GLU A 62 -10.49 4.02 14.95
C GLU A 62 -9.70 2.73 15.21
N LEU A 63 -9.69 1.81 14.24
CA LEU A 63 -8.90 0.58 14.29
C LEU A 63 -7.46 0.85 14.71
N MET A 64 -6.79 1.77 14.00
CA MET A 64 -5.40 2.09 14.26
C MET A 64 -5.18 2.77 15.61
N THR A 65 -6.10 3.65 16.01
CA THR A 65 -6.01 4.37 17.29
C THR A 65 -6.17 3.41 18.47
N PHE A 66 -7.06 2.42 18.36
CA PHE A 66 -7.25 1.40 19.39
C PHE A 66 -6.13 0.35 19.39
N SER A 67 -5.59 -0.01 18.23
CA SER A 67 -4.48 -0.98 18.13
C SER A 67 -3.14 -0.40 18.57
N ASN A 68 -2.77 0.81 18.14
CA ASN A 68 -1.55 1.50 18.55
C ASN A 68 -1.80 3.01 18.73
N PRO A 69 -1.96 3.51 19.97
CA PRO A 69 -2.25 4.93 20.21
C PRO A 69 -1.26 5.93 19.60
N ASN A 70 -0.02 5.52 19.34
CA ASN A 70 1.04 6.38 18.79
C ASN A 70 1.23 6.20 17.27
N TRP A 71 0.35 5.44 16.61
CA TRP A 71 0.48 5.15 15.18
C TRP A 71 0.64 6.43 14.35
N LEU A 72 -0.05 7.51 14.71
CA LEU A 72 0.00 8.78 13.99
C LEU A 72 1.39 9.44 14.05
N ASP A 73 2.09 9.34 15.17
CA ASP A 73 3.43 9.91 15.33
C ASP A 73 4.46 9.08 14.57
N GLU A 74 4.32 7.75 14.59
CA GLU A 74 5.14 6.86 13.77
C GLU A 74 4.94 7.19 12.29
N VAL A 75 3.68 7.25 11.84
CA VAL A 75 3.34 7.73 10.50
C VAL A 75 4.08 9.03 10.20
N ARG A 76 3.94 10.07 11.02
CA ARG A 76 4.54 11.40 10.79
C ARG A 76 6.05 11.36 10.65
N GLU A 77 6.73 10.61 11.51
CA GLU A 77 8.18 10.39 11.43
C GLU A 77 8.56 9.75 10.09
N ILE A 78 7.80 8.75 9.66
CA ILE A 78 7.99 8.08 8.37
C ILE A 78 7.70 9.03 7.20
N LEU A 79 6.73 9.96 7.36
CA LEU A 79 6.31 10.88 6.28
C LEU A 79 7.18 12.15 6.23
N ASN A 80 8.10 12.33 7.18
CA ASN A 80 8.86 13.57 7.38
C ASN A 80 7.95 14.82 7.42
N ILE A 81 6.74 14.69 7.99
CA ILE A 81 5.85 15.83 8.19
C ILE A 81 6.31 16.56 9.44
N SER A 82 6.81 17.79 9.28
CA SER A 82 7.22 18.63 10.40
C SER A 82 6.09 18.75 11.42
N SER A 83 6.44 18.66 12.71
CA SER A 83 5.56 18.82 13.88
C SER A 83 5.10 20.28 14.06
N ASP A 84 4.58 20.88 12.99
CA ASP A 84 3.93 22.17 13.05
C ASP A 84 2.64 22.01 13.84
N LYS A 85 2.64 22.61 15.03
CA LYS A 85 1.66 22.47 16.11
C LYS A 85 0.19 22.83 15.75
N ASP A 86 -0.13 23.15 14.50
CA ASP A 86 -1.40 23.78 14.15
C ASP A 86 -2.10 23.28 12.88
N LYS A 87 -1.65 22.23 12.18
CA LYS A 87 -2.36 21.75 10.97
C LYS A 87 -2.62 20.24 10.92
N SER A 88 -3.57 19.85 11.74
CA SER A 88 -4.50 18.71 11.63
C SER A 88 -3.88 17.31 11.61
N ASP A 89 -3.87 16.71 12.81
CA ASP A 89 -3.62 15.28 13.10
C ASP A 89 -4.34 14.30 12.16
N ASN A 90 -5.41 14.71 11.52
CA ASN A 90 -6.23 13.83 10.69
C ASN A 90 -5.77 13.68 9.22
N LYS A 91 -4.93 14.55 8.66
CA LYS A 91 -4.73 14.66 7.19
C LYS A 91 -4.18 13.41 6.46
N VAL A 92 -3.53 12.50 7.17
CA VAL A 92 -2.87 11.33 6.57
C VAL A 92 -3.86 10.48 5.77
N LEU A 93 -5.00 10.09 6.37
CA LEU A 93 -6.00 9.25 5.72
C LEU A 93 -6.89 10.01 4.73
N TYR A 94 -7.08 11.32 4.92
CA TYR A 94 -7.86 12.15 3.98
C TYR A 94 -7.13 12.36 2.65
N SER A 95 -5.80 12.22 2.62
CA SER A 95 -5.02 12.28 1.38
C SER A 95 -5.09 11.02 0.51
N ARG A 96 -5.71 9.93 1.02
CA ARG A 96 -5.76 8.62 0.35
C ARG A 96 -7.01 8.43 -0.49
N ASN A 97 -6.83 7.80 -1.64
CA ASN A 97 -7.92 7.39 -2.52
C ASN A 97 -8.57 6.07 -2.03
N PHE A 98 -9.75 5.74 -2.55
CA PHE A 98 -10.51 4.55 -2.15
C PHE A 98 -9.71 3.23 -2.29
N ASP A 99 -8.88 3.12 -3.32
CA ASP A 99 -8.11 1.91 -3.60
C ASP A 99 -7.04 1.67 -2.53
N GLN A 100 -6.34 2.75 -2.18
CA GLN A 100 -5.32 2.75 -1.13
C GLN A 100 -5.92 2.38 0.23
N LEU A 101 -7.14 2.81 0.53
CA LEU A 101 -7.85 2.40 1.76
C LEU A 101 -8.21 0.91 1.76
N ARG A 102 -8.49 0.31 0.59
CA ARG A 102 -8.70 -1.14 0.47
C ARG A 102 -7.39 -1.89 0.66
N GLU A 103 -6.34 -1.48 -0.05
CA GLU A 103 -5.02 -2.11 0.05
C GLU A 103 -4.46 -2.05 1.47
N PHE A 104 -4.72 -0.96 2.19
CA PHE A 104 -4.40 -0.82 3.60
C PHE A 104 -4.86 -2.02 4.44
N LEU A 105 -6.10 -2.49 4.26
CA LEU A 105 -6.68 -3.54 5.08
C LEU A 105 -6.13 -4.94 4.73
N PHE A 106 -5.82 -5.18 3.46
CA PHE A 106 -5.61 -6.54 2.94
C PHE A 106 -4.20 -6.83 2.41
N THR A 107 -3.27 -5.89 2.54
CA THR A 107 -1.87 -6.11 2.17
C THR A 107 -1.07 -6.62 3.38
N ASP A 108 -0.19 -7.60 3.19
CA ASP A 108 0.78 -8.04 4.19
C ASP A 108 2.03 -7.17 4.12
N TYR A 109 2.45 -6.59 5.25
CA TYR A 109 3.62 -5.69 5.34
C TYR A 109 4.82 -6.35 6.02
N SER A 110 4.77 -7.66 6.29
CA SER A 110 5.86 -8.38 6.96
C SER A 110 7.07 -8.57 6.05
N ASP A 111 8.27 -8.35 6.59
CA ASP A 111 9.53 -8.59 5.88
C ASP A 111 9.86 -10.08 5.65
N THR A 112 9.19 -10.99 6.37
CA THR A 112 9.43 -12.44 6.34
C THR A 112 8.43 -13.12 5.40
N SER A 113 8.88 -13.94 4.45
CA SER A 113 8.00 -14.74 3.59
C SER A 113 7.66 -16.10 4.22
N TYR A 114 6.58 -16.74 3.77
CA TYR A 114 6.33 -18.16 4.09
C TYR A 114 7.51 -19.05 3.69
N ALA A 115 8.19 -18.71 2.59
CA ALA A 115 9.39 -19.42 2.14
C ALA A 115 10.54 -19.28 3.14
N ASP A 116 10.80 -18.08 3.65
CA ASP A 116 11.89 -17.84 4.61
C ASP A 116 11.67 -18.62 5.93
N ILE A 117 10.41 -18.73 6.38
CA ILE A 117 10.05 -19.54 7.57
C ILE A 117 10.28 -21.02 7.30
N ILE A 118 9.89 -21.50 6.12
CA ILE A 118 10.06 -22.91 5.74
C ILE A 118 11.55 -23.25 5.60
N ASP A 119 12.34 -22.37 4.98
CA ASP A 119 13.78 -22.55 4.82
C ASP A 119 14.51 -22.50 6.16
N GLU A 120 14.10 -21.63 7.10
CA GLU A 120 14.64 -21.59 8.47
C GLU A 120 14.39 -22.93 9.20
N ILE A 121 13.22 -23.53 9.03
CA ILE A 121 12.87 -24.83 9.65
C ILE A 121 13.59 -25.99 8.98
N LEU A 122 13.70 -25.98 7.65
CA LEU A 122 14.31 -27.08 6.89
C LEU A 122 15.83 -27.13 7.06
N ASN A 123 16.49 -25.97 7.19
CA ASN A 123 17.94 -25.86 7.32
C ASN A 123 18.45 -25.97 8.77
N GLU A 124 17.56 -25.93 9.76
CA GLU A 124 17.94 -26.23 11.14
C GLU A 124 18.23 -27.74 11.27
N ASN A 125 19.33 -28.10 11.94
CA ASN A 125 19.74 -29.51 12.10
C ASN A 125 19.45 -30.02 13.51
N ASP A 126 19.15 -29.12 14.44
CA ASP A 126 18.81 -29.41 15.82
C ASP A 126 17.29 -29.60 15.98
N GLU A 127 16.88 -30.78 16.45
CA GLU A 127 15.46 -31.15 16.63
C GLU A 127 14.76 -30.32 17.72
N GLU A 128 15.45 -29.93 18.80
CA GLU A 128 14.84 -29.07 19.83
C GLU A 128 14.60 -27.65 19.29
N LYS A 129 15.55 -27.13 18.50
CA LYS A 129 15.37 -25.83 17.84
C LYS A 129 14.31 -25.87 16.75
N LYS A 130 14.20 -26.95 15.98
CA LYS A 130 13.08 -27.14 15.04
C LYS A 130 11.74 -27.08 15.74
N ILE A 131 11.59 -27.79 16.85
CA ILE A 131 10.35 -27.79 17.64
C ILE A 131 10.05 -26.38 18.16
N SER A 132 11.06 -25.64 18.62
CA SER A 132 10.93 -24.23 19.01
C SER A 132 10.49 -23.34 17.85
N LEU A 133 11.16 -23.43 16.69
CA LEU A 133 10.82 -22.67 15.48
C LEU A 133 9.40 -22.96 15.01
N VAL A 134 8.98 -24.22 15.03
CA VAL A 134 7.62 -24.66 14.69
C VAL A 134 6.59 -24.06 15.64
N SER A 135 6.91 -23.97 16.93
CA SER A 135 6.03 -23.34 17.92
C SER A 135 5.87 -21.82 17.74
N GLU A 136 6.87 -21.16 17.12
CA GLU A 136 6.87 -19.73 16.84
C GLU A 136 6.24 -19.34 15.48
N ILE A 137 5.99 -20.32 14.60
CA ILE A 137 5.36 -20.12 13.27
C ILE A 137 4.12 -19.20 13.34
N PRO A 138 3.17 -19.36 14.28
CA PRO A 138 1.98 -18.52 14.33
C PRO A 138 2.26 -17.02 14.48
N ASN A 139 3.42 -16.67 15.04
CA ASN A 139 3.87 -15.29 15.26
C ASN A 139 4.71 -14.76 14.09
N LYS A 140 5.42 -15.65 13.37
CA LYS A 140 6.22 -15.29 12.19
C LYS A 140 5.41 -15.22 10.90
N ILE A 141 4.25 -15.87 10.83
CA ILE A 141 3.39 -15.88 9.63
C ILE A 141 2.99 -14.44 9.24
N PRO A 142 3.22 -14.04 7.98
CA PRO A 142 2.66 -12.82 7.39
C PRO A 142 1.15 -12.76 7.58
N LYS A 143 0.69 -11.68 8.21
CA LYS A 143 -0.74 -11.40 8.41
C LYS A 143 -1.06 -10.02 7.84
N THR A 144 -2.19 -9.91 7.16
CA THR A 144 -2.75 -8.62 6.74
C THR A 144 -3.24 -7.82 7.94
N ASN A 145 -3.47 -6.52 7.80
CA ASN A 145 -4.11 -5.73 8.86
C ASN A 145 -5.49 -6.28 9.24
N TRP A 146 -6.21 -6.83 8.25
CA TRP A 146 -7.45 -7.56 8.48
C TRP A 146 -7.22 -8.79 9.36
N ASP A 147 -6.26 -9.65 9.04
CA ASP A 147 -5.97 -10.85 9.83
C ASP A 147 -5.53 -10.55 11.27
N ARG A 148 -4.79 -9.45 11.46
CA ARG A 148 -4.26 -9.04 12.77
C ARG A 148 -5.34 -8.49 13.68
N PHE A 149 -6.13 -7.54 13.16
CA PHE A 149 -6.98 -6.70 14.01
C PHE A 149 -8.47 -6.99 13.84
N ILE A 150 -8.88 -7.54 12.69
CA ILE A 150 -10.28 -7.64 12.30
C ILE A 150 -10.79 -9.09 12.29
N LYS A 151 -10.01 -10.06 11.80
CA LYS A 151 -10.48 -11.43 11.50
C LYS A 151 -11.19 -12.13 12.66
N ASN A 152 -10.62 -12.06 13.86
CA ASN A 152 -11.22 -12.68 15.04
C ASN A 152 -12.59 -12.06 15.36
N ASN A 153 -12.66 -10.74 15.29
CA ASN A 153 -13.88 -9.98 15.56
C ASN A 153 -14.93 -10.17 14.46
N ALA A 154 -14.51 -10.09 13.20
CA ALA A 154 -15.36 -10.31 12.03
C ALA A 154 -16.00 -11.70 12.02
N THR A 155 -15.25 -12.73 12.41
CA THR A 155 -15.76 -14.11 12.50
C THR A 155 -16.90 -14.21 13.54
N ASN A 156 -16.77 -13.55 14.69
CA ASN A 156 -17.80 -13.55 15.74
C ASN A 156 -19.12 -12.89 15.29
N ILE A 157 -19.05 -11.93 14.36
CA ILE A 157 -20.23 -11.25 13.79
C ILE A 157 -20.61 -11.77 12.39
N SER A 158 -20.05 -12.93 11.98
CA SER A 158 -20.35 -13.59 10.70
C SER A 158 -20.08 -12.72 9.45
N ILE A 159 -19.05 -11.88 9.50
CA ILE A 159 -18.54 -11.16 8.32
C ILE A 159 -17.43 -12.00 7.68
N ASP A 160 -17.68 -12.42 6.45
CA ASP A 160 -16.71 -13.16 5.64
C ASP A 160 -15.73 -12.21 4.94
N ASP A 161 -14.44 -12.46 5.12
CA ASP A 161 -13.33 -11.68 4.55
C ASP A 161 -13.40 -11.63 3.01
N ALA A 162 -13.52 -12.78 2.35
CA ALA A 162 -13.54 -12.86 0.89
C ALA A 162 -14.72 -12.08 0.29
N LYS A 163 -15.89 -12.13 0.95
CA LYS A 163 -17.06 -11.35 0.58
C LYS A 163 -16.84 -9.85 0.79
N PHE A 164 -16.23 -9.43 1.90
CA PHE A 164 -15.92 -8.03 2.17
C PHE A 164 -14.96 -7.45 1.12
N GLN A 165 -13.86 -8.16 0.83
CA GLN A 165 -12.90 -7.78 -0.21
C GLN A 165 -13.56 -7.68 -1.59
N LYS A 166 -14.40 -8.66 -1.95
CA LYS A 166 -15.13 -8.68 -3.22
C LYS A 166 -16.05 -7.47 -3.36
N LEU A 167 -16.76 -7.08 -2.30
CA LEU A 167 -17.62 -5.91 -2.29
C LEU A 167 -16.82 -4.62 -2.51
N LEU A 168 -15.71 -4.42 -1.79
CA LEU A 168 -14.85 -3.25 -1.98
C LEU A 168 -14.28 -3.16 -3.40
N LYS A 169 -13.86 -4.29 -3.99
CA LYS A 169 -13.39 -4.33 -5.38
C LYS A 169 -14.49 -3.96 -6.39
N GLN A 170 -15.72 -4.41 -6.15
CA GLN A 170 -16.87 -4.05 -6.99
C GLN A 170 -17.22 -2.55 -6.88
N ILE A 171 -17.21 -2.00 -5.66
CA ILE A 171 -17.42 -0.57 -5.41
C ILE A 171 -16.35 0.26 -6.14
N TYR A 172 -15.07 -0.11 -6.01
CA TYR A 172 -13.97 0.56 -6.71
C TYR A 172 -14.16 0.58 -8.23
N THR A 173 -14.52 -0.56 -8.82
CA THR A 173 -14.74 -0.67 -10.27
C THR A 173 -15.85 0.25 -10.75
N GLN A 174 -16.97 0.29 -10.02
CA GLN A 174 -18.12 1.14 -10.34
C GLN A 174 -17.82 2.63 -10.06
N ARG A 175 -17.06 2.95 -9.01
CA ARG A 175 -16.55 4.29 -8.72
C ARG A 175 -15.72 4.83 -9.88
N ASN A 176 -14.86 4.01 -10.49
CA ASN A 176 -14.08 4.44 -11.65
C ASN A 176 -14.98 4.71 -12.87
N LYS A 177 -16.04 3.92 -13.10
CA LYS A 177 -17.02 4.27 -14.14
C LYS A 177 -17.64 5.66 -13.91
N ILE A 178 -18.04 5.95 -12.67
CA ILE A 178 -18.61 7.24 -12.27
C ILE A 178 -17.61 8.38 -12.51
N ALA A 179 -16.37 8.24 -12.05
CA ALA A 179 -15.33 9.27 -12.16
C ALA A 179 -14.89 9.54 -13.60
N HIS A 180 -14.89 8.53 -14.47
CA HIS A 180 -14.54 8.67 -15.89
C HIS A 180 -15.72 9.02 -16.79
N CYS A 181 -16.87 9.38 -16.23
CA CYS A 181 -18.08 9.72 -16.98
C CYS A 181 -18.50 8.63 -17.98
N ASN A 182 -18.25 7.36 -17.64
CA ASN A 182 -18.66 6.22 -18.46
C ASN A 182 -20.17 5.94 -18.33
N GLU A 183 -20.68 5.06 -19.19
CA GLU A 183 -22.05 4.58 -19.10
C GLU A 183 -22.35 3.99 -17.72
N PHE A 184 -23.42 4.48 -17.10
CA PHE A 184 -23.86 4.09 -15.76
C PHE A 184 -25.39 4.11 -15.71
N ARG A 185 -26.01 2.93 -15.71
CA ARG A 185 -27.48 2.78 -15.82
C ARG A 185 -28.11 2.46 -14.48
N LYS A 186 -29.44 2.36 -14.46
CA LYS A 186 -30.19 1.95 -13.28
C LYS A 186 -29.65 0.68 -12.61
N GLU A 187 -29.35 -0.35 -13.39
CA GLU A 187 -28.85 -1.63 -12.85
C GLU A 187 -27.48 -1.47 -12.19
N ASP A 188 -26.57 -0.69 -12.79
CA ASP A 188 -25.30 -0.33 -12.16
C ASP A 188 -25.52 0.42 -10.84
N TYR A 189 -26.42 1.41 -10.84
CA TYR A 189 -26.76 2.18 -9.65
C TYR A 189 -27.34 1.32 -8.53
N GLU A 190 -28.31 0.46 -8.83
CA GLU A 190 -28.96 -0.40 -7.83
C GLU A 190 -27.98 -1.41 -7.22
N MET A 191 -27.13 -2.01 -8.06
CA MET A 191 -26.07 -2.89 -7.60
C MET A 191 -25.03 -2.13 -6.76
N PHE A 192 -24.62 -0.95 -7.21
CA PHE A 192 -23.66 -0.10 -6.51
C PHE A 192 -24.18 0.33 -5.14
N ALA A 193 -25.42 0.84 -5.07
CA ALA A 193 -26.07 1.26 -3.84
C ALA A 193 -26.22 0.08 -2.86
N LYS A 194 -26.64 -1.09 -3.35
CA LYS A 194 -26.72 -2.31 -2.53
C LYS A 194 -25.36 -2.68 -1.93
N ASN A 195 -24.30 -2.69 -2.75
CA ASN A 195 -22.95 -3.00 -2.29
C ASN A 195 -22.44 -1.99 -1.26
N CYS A 196 -22.67 -0.70 -1.50
CA CYS A 196 -22.31 0.37 -0.58
C CYS A 196 -23.01 0.23 0.77
N ASN A 197 -24.34 0.04 0.76
CA ASN A 197 -25.10 -0.15 1.99
C ASN A 197 -24.64 -1.39 2.77
N THR A 198 -24.33 -2.49 2.07
CA THR A 198 -23.79 -3.70 2.71
C THR A 198 -22.43 -3.42 3.38
N ILE A 199 -21.55 -2.65 2.72
CA ILE A 199 -20.26 -2.27 3.31
C ILE A 199 -20.45 -1.33 4.50
N LEU A 200 -21.36 -0.35 4.43
CA LEU A 200 -21.67 0.52 5.56
C LEU A 200 -22.18 -0.27 6.77
N GLU A 201 -23.06 -1.24 6.56
CA GLU A 201 -23.52 -2.14 7.63
C GLU A 201 -22.37 -2.95 8.23
N TYR A 202 -21.45 -3.46 7.41
CA TYR A 202 -20.26 -4.18 7.88
C TYR A 202 -19.32 -3.27 8.69
N LEU A 203 -19.04 -2.07 8.20
CA LEU A 203 -18.20 -1.10 8.88
C LEU A 203 -18.81 -0.70 10.23
N ASN A 204 -20.11 -0.44 10.30
CA ASN A 204 -20.79 -0.11 11.56
C ASN A 204 -20.65 -1.23 12.59
N LYS A 205 -20.94 -2.48 12.20
CA LYS A 205 -20.79 -3.64 13.10
C LYS A 205 -19.35 -3.83 13.56
N LEU A 206 -18.38 -3.68 12.67
CA LEU A 206 -16.97 -3.80 13.01
C LEU A 206 -16.52 -2.69 13.97
N THR A 207 -17.00 -1.47 13.74
CA THR A 207 -16.72 -0.31 14.59
C THR A 207 -17.28 -0.51 16.00
N GLU A 208 -18.52 -0.96 16.14
CA GLU A 208 -19.14 -1.29 17.43
C GLU A 208 -18.33 -2.33 18.21
N VAL A 209 -17.78 -3.35 17.53
CA VAL A 209 -16.96 -4.38 18.16
C VAL A 209 -15.59 -3.83 18.59
N ILE A 210 -14.96 -2.97 17.79
CA ILE A 210 -13.67 -2.35 18.13
C ILE A 210 -13.81 -1.47 19.36
N ILE A 211 -14.88 -0.67 19.46
CA ILE A 211 -15.15 0.18 20.63
C ILE A 211 -15.33 -0.67 21.91
N GLY A 212 -15.82 -1.91 21.79
CA GLY A 212 -15.99 -2.84 22.91
C GLY A 212 -14.72 -3.55 23.39
N CYS A 213 -13.66 -3.62 22.58
CA CYS A 213 -12.44 -4.40 22.85
C CYS A 213 -11.23 -3.49 23.13
N MET A 214 -11.15 -2.97 24.35
CA MET A 214 -9.97 -2.24 24.84
C MET A 214 -8.82 -3.20 25.17
N SER A 215 -7.91 -3.47 24.22
CA SER A 215 -6.61 -4.09 24.54
C SER A 215 -5.48 -3.55 23.67
N LYS A 216 -4.47 -2.97 24.34
CA LYS A 216 -3.23 -2.44 23.76
C LYS A 216 -2.35 -3.59 23.26
N ASP A 217 -1.83 -3.49 22.04
CA ASP A 217 -0.81 -4.40 21.51
C ASP A 217 0.44 -3.62 21.09
N SER A 218 1.64 -4.08 21.48
CA SER A 218 2.87 -3.28 21.51
C SER A 218 3.76 -3.37 20.26
N ASP A 219 3.41 -4.23 19.28
CA ASP A 219 4.30 -4.59 18.16
C ASP A 219 3.98 -3.88 16.81
N LEU A 220 3.20 -2.79 16.82
CA LEU A 220 2.70 -2.13 15.59
C LEU A 220 3.64 -1.11 14.91
N LYS A 221 4.78 -0.76 15.51
CA LYS A 221 5.56 0.43 15.10
C LYS A 221 6.14 0.39 13.69
N ASN A 222 6.53 -0.79 13.21
CA ASN A 222 7.39 -0.92 12.04
C ASN A 222 6.61 -1.00 10.73
N GLU A 223 5.36 -1.48 10.76
CA GLU A 223 4.54 -1.72 9.56
C GLU A 223 3.74 -0.50 9.14
N VAL A 224 3.43 0.38 10.10
CA VAL A 224 2.86 1.71 9.89
C VAL A 224 3.76 2.57 8.97
N SER A 225 5.07 2.28 8.88
CA SER A 225 6.01 2.99 7.98
C SER A 225 5.72 2.84 6.49
N ALA A 226 5.52 1.62 6.02
CA ALA A 226 5.31 1.37 4.61
C ALA A 226 3.94 1.92 4.14
N ILE A 227 2.98 1.93 5.06
CA ILE A 227 1.56 2.14 4.77
C ILE A 227 1.20 3.62 4.57
N PHE A 228 1.82 4.51 5.35
CA PHE A 228 1.36 5.88 5.40
C PHE A 228 2.24 6.87 4.63
N THR A 229 3.42 6.46 4.13
CA THR A 229 4.37 7.26 3.30
C THR A 229 3.64 7.97 2.15
N PRO A 230 3.61 9.33 2.03
CA PRO A 230 2.87 10.02 0.96
C PRO A 230 3.37 9.55 -0.41
N GLU A 231 2.47 9.49 -1.40
CA GLU A 231 2.84 9.08 -2.76
C GLU A 231 3.95 9.94 -3.38
N GLU A 232 3.96 11.22 -3.04
CA GLU A 232 5.01 12.14 -3.47
C GLU A 232 6.37 11.84 -2.81
N LEU A 233 6.39 11.28 -1.60
CA LEU A 233 7.63 11.04 -0.86
C LEU A 233 8.41 9.86 -1.46
N TYR A 234 7.78 8.71 -1.72
CA TYR A 234 8.50 7.61 -2.39
C TYR A 234 8.78 7.89 -3.87
N LYS A 235 7.98 8.74 -4.55
CA LYS A 235 8.30 9.25 -5.89
C LYS A 235 9.55 10.13 -5.90
N SER A 236 9.79 10.88 -4.81
CA SER A 236 10.96 11.76 -4.69
C SER A 236 12.24 11.02 -4.27
N GLN A 237 12.10 9.92 -3.54
CA GLN A 237 13.22 9.12 -3.04
C GLN A 237 13.70 8.12 -4.08
N ASP A 238 14.64 8.57 -4.91
CA ASP A 238 15.19 7.82 -6.04
C ASP A 238 16.37 6.90 -5.69
N THR A 239 16.78 6.87 -4.43
CA THR A 239 17.98 6.14 -3.99
C THR A 239 17.65 5.19 -2.85
N ILE A 240 17.98 3.91 -3.01
CA ILE A 240 17.92 2.90 -1.94
C ILE A 240 19.31 2.68 -1.35
N ILE A 241 19.42 2.56 -0.03
CA ILE A 241 20.64 2.22 0.68
C ILE A 241 20.46 0.85 1.28
N VAL A 242 21.31 -0.09 0.90
CA VAL A 242 21.25 -1.49 1.34
C VAL A 242 22.39 -1.79 2.32
N PRO A 243 22.13 -2.56 3.39
CA PRO A 243 23.20 -3.11 4.20
C PRO A 243 23.92 -4.23 3.44
N ALA A 244 25.24 -4.17 3.40
CA ALA A 244 26.09 -5.15 2.75
C ALA A 244 27.20 -5.60 3.70
N ASN A 245 27.32 -6.90 3.96
CA ASN A 245 28.51 -7.43 4.61
C ASN A 245 29.73 -7.30 3.67
N GLU A 246 30.94 -7.43 4.22
CA GLU A 246 32.16 -7.16 3.44
C GLU A 246 32.32 -8.11 2.24
N GLU A 247 31.94 -9.37 2.40
CA GLU A 247 32.00 -10.40 1.35
C GLU A 247 31.00 -10.12 0.24
N GLY A 248 29.71 -10.00 0.56
CA GLY A 248 28.68 -9.66 -0.42
C GLY A 248 28.95 -8.34 -1.12
N PHE A 249 29.45 -7.33 -0.39
CA PHE A 249 29.86 -6.07 -1.01
C PHE A 249 30.94 -6.27 -2.07
N LYS A 250 31.96 -7.10 -1.83
CA LYS A 250 33.05 -7.33 -2.81
C LYS A 250 32.60 -8.21 -3.96
N GLU A 251 31.97 -9.33 -3.66
CA GLU A 251 31.66 -10.36 -4.64
C GLU A 251 30.46 -9.98 -5.49
N VAL A 252 29.39 -9.48 -4.85
CA VAL A 252 28.12 -9.24 -5.51
C VAL A 252 27.98 -7.77 -5.92
N PHE A 253 28.12 -6.83 -4.97
CA PHE A 253 27.89 -5.41 -5.26
C PHE A 253 28.93 -4.85 -6.24
N LEU A 254 30.21 -5.16 -6.03
CA LEU A 254 31.29 -4.71 -6.92
C LEU A 254 31.60 -5.70 -8.05
N GLY A 255 31.51 -7.01 -7.79
CA GLY A 255 31.92 -8.04 -8.76
C GLY A 255 30.84 -8.41 -9.77
N GLU A 256 29.59 -8.55 -9.33
CA GLU A 256 28.48 -8.97 -10.19
C GLU A 256 27.59 -7.83 -10.69
N ASN A 257 27.82 -6.59 -10.23
CA ASN A 257 27.04 -5.40 -10.59
C ASN A 257 25.52 -5.59 -10.39
N ARG A 258 25.16 -6.18 -9.26
CA ARG A 258 23.77 -6.38 -8.85
C ARG A 258 23.67 -6.51 -7.34
N TRP A 259 22.44 -6.54 -6.83
CA TRP A 259 22.19 -6.84 -5.43
C TRP A 259 20.92 -7.67 -5.26
N TYR A 260 21.04 -8.78 -4.54
CA TYR A 260 19.95 -9.74 -4.32
C TYR A 260 19.13 -9.39 -3.08
N ASP A 261 17.94 -10.01 -3.01
CA ASP A 261 17.15 -10.16 -1.79
C ASP A 261 16.79 -8.85 -1.08
N VAL A 262 16.40 -7.84 -1.86
CA VAL A 262 15.95 -6.56 -1.33
C VAL A 262 14.43 -6.53 -1.21
N ALA A 263 13.91 -6.22 -0.02
CA ALA A 263 12.49 -5.96 0.16
C ALA A 263 12.13 -4.59 -0.43
N ILE A 264 11.44 -4.59 -1.57
CA ILE A 264 10.98 -3.38 -2.26
C ILE A 264 9.52 -3.57 -2.63
N TRP A 265 8.68 -2.62 -2.21
CA TRP A 265 7.27 -2.60 -2.58
C TRP A 265 7.10 -2.39 -4.10
N GLU A 266 6.16 -3.11 -4.71
CA GLU A 266 6.01 -3.16 -6.18
C GLU A 266 5.81 -1.77 -6.80
N GLY A 267 4.98 -0.93 -6.20
CA GLY A 267 4.74 0.43 -6.71
C GLY A 267 5.89 1.40 -6.47
N ARG A 268 6.98 0.98 -5.79
CA ARG A 268 8.18 1.80 -5.57
C ARG A 268 9.28 1.53 -6.59
N LYS A 269 9.30 0.33 -7.18
CA LYS A 269 10.42 -0.15 -8.00
C LYS A 269 10.80 0.82 -9.12
N GLU A 270 9.81 1.45 -9.75
CA GLU A 270 9.97 2.35 -10.90
C GLU A 270 10.65 3.68 -10.55
N TYR A 271 10.68 4.04 -9.26
CA TYR A 271 11.26 5.30 -8.79
C TYR A 271 12.71 5.14 -8.34
N ILE A 272 13.20 3.91 -8.13
CA ILE A 272 14.56 3.65 -7.67
C ILE A 272 15.52 3.73 -8.86
N LYS A 273 16.34 4.78 -8.88
CA LYS A 273 17.33 5.05 -9.94
C LYS A 273 18.76 4.78 -9.48
N TYR A 274 18.98 4.79 -8.17
CA TYR A 274 20.29 4.57 -7.58
C TYR A 274 20.20 3.61 -6.40
N ILE A 275 21.28 2.88 -6.18
CA ILE A 275 21.49 2.03 -5.02
C ILE A 275 22.84 2.36 -4.39
N ALA A 276 22.90 2.45 -3.06
CA ALA A 276 24.14 2.65 -2.31
C ALA A 276 24.35 1.54 -1.29
N ALA A 277 25.61 1.17 -1.05
CA ALA A 277 25.95 0.11 -0.11
C ALA A 277 26.48 0.70 1.21
N TYR A 278 25.75 0.47 2.31
CA TYR A 278 26.29 0.58 3.65
C TYR A 278 27.08 -0.69 3.97
N VAL A 279 28.41 -0.59 3.98
CA VAL A 279 29.27 -1.72 4.33
C VAL A 279 29.28 -1.87 5.85
N THR A 280 28.86 -3.03 6.35
CA THR A 280 28.81 -3.33 7.78
C THR A 280 30.21 -3.46 8.38
N TYR A 281 30.32 -4.00 9.60
CA TYR A 281 31.62 -4.17 10.24
C TYR A 281 32.60 -4.94 9.31
N PRO A 282 33.87 -4.48 9.15
CA PRO A 282 34.56 -3.47 9.96
C PRO A 282 34.46 -2.02 9.44
N LYS A 283 33.93 -1.77 8.24
CA LYS A 283 33.96 -0.43 7.62
C LYS A 283 32.90 0.52 8.21
N MET A 284 31.69 0.01 8.46
CA MET A 284 30.56 0.77 9.03
C MET A 284 30.28 2.11 8.35
N LYS A 285 30.34 2.14 7.01
CA LYS A 285 30.20 3.37 6.19
C LYS A 285 29.48 3.07 4.88
N ILE A 286 28.77 4.07 4.36
CA ILE A 286 28.34 4.04 2.96
C ILE A 286 29.52 4.50 2.11
N THR A 287 29.91 3.70 1.12
CA THR A 287 31.15 3.95 0.37
C THR A 287 30.96 4.04 -1.13
N HIS A 288 29.99 3.30 -1.68
CA HIS A 288 29.77 3.19 -3.12
C HIS A 288 28.28 3.30 -3.42
N TYR A 289 27.99 3.72 -4.64
CA TYR A 289 26.67 3.71 -5.23
C TYR A 289 26.73 3.18 -6.67
N ALA A 290 25.62 2.69 -7.18
CA ALA A 290 25.46 2.29 -8.57
C ALA A 290 24.19 2.90 -9.15
N VAL A 291 24.17 3.07 -10.47
CA VAL A 291 22.95 3.41 -11.21
C VAL A 291 22.15 2.12 -11.39
N VAL A 292 20.84 2.18 -11.20
CA VAL A 292 19.95 1.03 -11.37
C VAL A 292 19.48 0.97 -12.81
N ASP A 293 19.64 -0.19 -13.44
CA ASP A 293 19.09 -0.51 -14.76
C ASP A 293 17.65 -1.01 -14.63
N ASN A 294 17.46 -2.08 -13.85
CA ASN A 294 16.14 -2.66 -13.59
C ASN A 294 16.06 -3.29 -12.19
N VAL A 295 14.83 -3.36 -11.68
CA VAL A 295 14.44 -4.04 -10.44
C VAL A 295 13.43 -5.14 -10.79
N ASP A 296 13.89 -6.38 -10.81
CA ASP A 296 13.06 -7.55 -11.09
C ASP A 296 12.75 -8.33 -9.82
N THR A 297 11.74 -9.20 -9.89
CA THR A 297 11.48 -10.18 -8.83
C THR A 297 12.66 -11.15 -8.73
N SER A 298 13.16 -11.37 -7.51
CA SER A 298 14.28 -12.28 -7.27
C SER A 298 13.89 -13.71 -7.67
N PRO A 299 14.73 -14.42 -8.43
CA PRO A 299 14.47 -15.82 -8.78
C PRO A 299 14.56 -16.75 -7.56
N TYR A 300 15.15 -16.27 -6.47
CA TYR A 300 15.32 -17.02 -5.21
C TYR A 300 14.16 -16.78 -4.24
N ASN A 301 13.56 -15.58 -4.27
CA ASN A 301 12.44 -15.22 -3.40
C ASN A 301 11.47 -14.28 -4.12
N SER A 302 10.26 -14.77 -4.41
CA SER A 302 9.25 -14.03 -5.18
C SER A 302 8.73 -12.76 -4.50
N LYS A 303 8.97 -12.58 -3.19
CA LYS A 303 8.64 -11.35 -2.45
C LYS A 303 9.77 -10.32 -2.43
N LYS A 304 11.00 -10.73 -2.75
CA LYS A 304 12.17 -9.85 -2.79
C LYS A 304 12.50 -9.49 -4.21
N LYS A 305 13.29 -8.43 -4.36
CA LYS A 305 13.76 -7.94 -5.63
C LYS A 305 15.25 -8.15 -5.78
N ILE A 306 15.65 -8.34 -7.02
CA ILE A 306 17.03 -8.22 -7.47
C ILE A 306 17.16 -6.89 -8.20
N ILE A 307 18.19 -6.13 -7.86
CA ILE A 307 18.50 -4.86 -8.48
C ILE A 307 19.70 -5.07 -9.40
N TYR A 308 19.53 -4.85 -10.70
CA TYR A 308 20.61 -4.88 -11.68
C TYR A 308 21.18 -3.47 -11.87
N PHE A 309 22.50 -3.36 -11.97
CA PHE A 309 23.16 -2.07 -12.12
C PHE A 309 23.42 -1.76 -13.59
N ASP A 310 23.27 -0.48 -13.95
CA ASP A 310 23.76 0.05 -15.22
C ASP A 310 25.25 0.35 -15.10
N GLY A 311 26.05 -0.70 -15.25
CA GLY A 311 27.51 -0.67 -15.16
C GLY A 311 28.07 -0.83 -13.75
N GLU A 312 29.35 -0.50 -13.60
CA GLU A 312 30.09 -0.69 -12.34
C GLU A 312 29.70 0.32 -11.26
N ALA A 313 29.69 -0.15 -10.02
CA ALA A 313 29.49 0.71 -8.85
C ALA A 313 30.61 1.76 -8.74
N LYS A 314 30.20 3.00 -8.48
CA LYS A 314 31.06 4.18 -8.34
C LYS A 314 31.33 4.46 -6.87
N GLN A 315 32.59 4.74 -6.56
CA GLN A 315 32.97 5.19 -5.23
C GLN A 315 32.42 6.60 -4.98
N LEU A 316 31.85 6.83 -3.79
CA LEU A 316 31.45 8.16 -3.36
C LEU A 316 32.69 9.04 -3.15
N SER A 317 32.56 10.33 -3.47
CA SER A 317 33.63 11.32 -3.25
C SER A 317 34.06 11.38 -1.78
N ARG A 318 33.11 11.16 -0.86
CA ARG A 318 33.36 11.01 0.57
C ARG A 318 32.51 9.87 1.12
N PRO A 319 33.10 8.91 1.87
CA PRO A 319 32.33 7.93 2.64
C PRO A 319 31.43 8.59 3.68
N ILE A 320 30.23 8.06 3.89
CA ILE A 320 29.26 8.55 4.87
C ILE A 320 29.32 7.68 6.12
N ASP A 321 29.47 8.30 7.29
CA ASP A 321 29.54 7.62 8.59
C ASP A 321 28.15 7.30 9.16
N LEU A 322 28.04 6.29 10.01
CA LEU A 322 26.76 5.86 10.60
C LEU A 322 26.07 6.94 11.46
N GLY A 323 26.81 7.89 12.03
CA GLY A 323 26.24 8.96 12.85
C GLY A 323 25.78 8.52 14.24
N LYS A 324 24.70 9.14 14.75
CA LYS A 324 24.17 8.89 16.10
C LYS A 324 23.33 7.63 16.16
N ASP A 325 22.50 7.38 15.17
CA ASP A 325 21.68 6.17 15.10
C ASP A 325 22.52 4.96 14.65
N LYS A 326 22.97 4.17 15.63
CA LYS A 326 23.75 2.96 15.38
C LYS A 326 22.94 1.81 14.76
N THR A 327 21.62 1.95 14.67
CA THR A 327 20.70 0.93 14.14
C THR A 327 20.15 1.28 12.76
N ALA A 328 20.56 2.42 12.18
CA ALA A 328 19.99 2.99 10.96
C ALA A 328 19.88 2.01 9.78
N PHE A 329 20.87 1.12 9.61
CA PHE A 329 20.95 0.17 8.50
C PHE A 329 20.77 -1.30 8.91
N GLN A 330 19.93 -1.59 9.92
CA GLN A 330 19.44 -2.96 10.12
C GLN A 330 18.58 -3.45 8.94
N ARG A 331 18.01 -2.53 8.18
CA ARG A 331 17.23 -2.76 6.96
C ARG A 331 17.62 -1.74 5.89
N SER A 332 17.20 -2.00 4.65
CA SER A 332 17.36 -1.03 3.57
C SER A 332 16.57 0.24 3.86
N ARG A 333 17.13 1.39 3.51
CA ARG A 333 16.48 2.70 3.67
C ARG A 333 16.47 3.46 2.36
N TYR A 334 15.69 4.53 2.30
CA TYR A 334 15.51 5.30 1.08
C TYR A 334 15.82 6.78 1.31
N THR A 335 16.46 7.38 0.32
CA THR A 335 16.83 8.79 0.31
C THR A 335 16.80 9.33 -1.13
N THR A 336 17.32 10.54 -1.34
CA THR A 336 17.53 11.11 -2.67
C THR A 336 19.01 11.06 -3.01
N PHE A 337 19.33 10.96 -4.31
CA PHE A 337 20.72 10.95 -4.75
C PHE A 337 21.44 12.24 -4.37
N SER A 338 20.74 13.38 -4.42
CA SER A 338 21.27 14.68 -3.97
C SER A 338 21.72 14.64 -2.51
N LYS A 339 20.89 14.11 -1.60
CA LYS A 339 21.27 13.94 -0.19
C LYS A 339 22.46 12.99 -0.04
N LEU A 340 22.48 11.89 -0.79
CA LEU A 340 23.58 10.92 -0.75
C LEU A 340 24.94 11.58 -1.11
N GLN A 341 24.96 12.52 -2.05
CA GLN A 341 26.20 13.19 -2.48
C GLN A 341 26.73 14.20 -1.46
N GLU A 342 25.87 14.77 -0.61
CA GLU A 342 26.22 15.86 0.30
C GLU A 342 26.46 15.40 1.76
N ALA A 343 25.76 14.33 2.17
CA ALA A 343 25.71 13.83 3.54
C ALA A 343 27.09 13.49 4.14
N LYS A 344 27.29 13.84 5.41
CA LYS A 344 28.47 13.44 6.22
C LYS A 344 28.17 12.20 7.03
N THR A 345 26.98 12.14 7.61
CA THR A 345 26.51 11.01 8.40
C THR A 345 25.18 10.48 7.87
N ALA A 346 24.79 9.28 8.31
CA ALA A 346 23.50 8.70 7.99
C ALA A 346 22.33 9.55 8.51
N ASP A 347 22.55 10.30 9.59
CA ASP A 347 21.56 11.24 10.13
C ASP A 347 21.22 12.36 9.12
N ASP A 348 22.14 12.73 8.22
CA ASP A 348 21.89 13.76 7.19
C ASP A 348 21.02 13.24 6.02
N LEU A 349 20.86 11.91 5.90
CA LEU A 349 20.17 11.27 4.78
C LEU A 349 18.65 11.21 4.96
N PHE A 350 18.19 11.25 6.21
CA PHE A 350 16.80 10.98 6.59
C PHE A 350 16.11 12.24 7.09
#